data_AF-A0A4R5AFT7-F1
#
_entry.id   AF-A0A4R5AFT7-F1
#
_cell.length_a   1.000
_cell.length_b   1.000
_cell.length_c   1.000
_cell.angle_alpha   90.00
_cell.angle_beta   90.00
_cell.angle_gamma   90.00
#
_symmetry.space_group_name_H-M   'P 1'
#
loop_
_entity.id
_entity.type
_entity.pdbx_description
1 polymer ?
#
loop_
_entity_poly.entity_id
_entity_poly.type
_entity_poly.pdbx_seq_one_letter_code
_entity_poly.pdbx_strand_id
1 'polypeptide(L)'
;MTNADEVLRQARGVLGGTHAVPAAQVSRVAAILARQALEELIVERLAQLGAQAPGATMRSKLVCLRGLGDDAAAESAMIAWDGLSRACHLHAYELMSTPEEVGYLIGLVEALLEPSEAGTSAAG
;
A
#
# COMPACT_ATOMS: atom_id res chain seq x y z
N MET A 1 -16.05 -1.59 -7.57
CA MET A 1 -15.41 -0.69 -6.60
C MET A 1 -14.98 -1.60 -5.47
N THR A 2 -13.69 -1.85 -5.39
CA THR A 2 -13.14 -2.73 -4.36
C THR A 2 -12.91 -1.84 -3.14
N ASN A 3 -13.22 -2.32 -1.94
CA ASN A 3 -12.96 -1.53 -0.74
C ASN A 3 -11.50 -1.81 -0.33
N ALA A 4 -10.65 -0.78 -0.32
CA ALA A 4 -9.23 -0.92 0.00
C ALA A 4 -8.99 -1.53 1.40
N ASP A 5 -9.80 -1.14 2.39
CA ASP A 5 -9.75 -1.70 3.75
C ASP A 5 -10.07 -3.21 3.74
N GLU A 6 -11.10 -3.61 3.01
CA GLU A 6 -11.48 -5.02 2.89
C GLU A 6 -10.39 -5.87 2.23
N VAL A 7 -9.74 -5.35 1.18
CA VAL A 7 -8.62 -6.05 0.53
C VAL A 7 -7.41 -6.14 1.45
N LEU A 8 -7.14 -5.08 2.21
CA LEU A 8 -6.04 -5.06 3.18
C LEU A 8 -6.28 -6.07 4.31
N ARG A 9 -7.52 -6.18 4.79
CA ARG A 9 -7.93 -7.21 5.74
C ARG A 9 -7.74 -8.62 5.19
N GLN A 10 -8.01 -8.83 3.91
CA GLN A 10 -7.73 -10.12 3.24
C GLN A 10 -6.23 -10.39 3.15
N ALA A 11 -5.40 -9.38 2.84
CA ALA A 11 -3.95 -9.50 2.85
C ALA A 11 -3.42 -9.95 4.22
N ARG A 12 -3.91 -9.31 5.28
CA ARG A 12 -3.61 -9.67 6.68
C ARG A 12 -4.08 -11.10 7.00
N GLY A 13 -5.26 -11.48 6.52
CA GLY A 13 -5.80 -12.83 6.71
C GLY A 13 -4.98 -13.92 6.02
N VAL A 14 -4.50 -13.67 4.80
CA VAL A 14 -3.58 -14.60 4.10
C VAL A 14 -2.30 -14.77 4.91
N LEU A 15 -1.71 -13.68 5.39
CA LEU A 15 -0.48 -13.74 6.18
C LEU A 15 -0.68 -14.41 7.54
N GLY A 16 -1.84 -14.19 8.18
CA GLY A 16 -2.22 -14.79 9.46
C GLY A 16 -2.77 -16.22 9.36
N GLY A 17 -2.84 -16.80 8.16
CA GLY A 17 -3.31 -18.17 7.93
C GLY A 17 -4.82 -18.37 8.06
N THR A 18 -5.63 -17.31 8.09
CA THR A 18 -7.10 -17.42 8.09
C THR A 18 -7.65 -17.77 6.71
N HIS A 19 -6.88 -17.50 5.65
CA HIS A 19 -7.17 -17.92 4.28
C HIS A 19 -6.19 -19.02 3.85
N ALA A 20 -6.72 -20.11 3.29
CA ALA A 20 -5.92 -21.22 2.81
C ALA A 20 -5.17 -20.83 1.53
N VAL A 21 -3.86 -20.62 1.66
CA VAL A 21 -2.92 -20.39 0.56
C VAL A 21 -1.76 -21.36 0.72
N PRO A 22 -1.20 -21.95 -0.35
CA PRO A 22 0.01 -22.76 -0.25
C PRO A 22 1.11 -22.00 0.50
N ALA A 23 1.79 -22.63 1.45
CA ALA A 23 2.80 -21.97 2.30
C ALA A 23 3.85 -21.19 1.49
N ALA A 24 4.30 -21.75 0.37
CA ALA A 24 5.27 -21.11 -0.53
C ALA A 24 4.74 -19.83 -1.23
N GLN A 25 3.45 -19.54 -1.17
CA GLN A 25 2.80 -18.41 -1.84
C GLN A 25 2.23 -17.37 -0.87
N VAL A 26 2.20 -17.64 0.44
CA VAL A 26 1.58 -16.77 1.45
C VAL A 26 2.10 -15.33 1.36
N SER A 27 3.42 -15.15 1.41
CA SER A 27 4.05 -13.81 1.33
C SER A 27 3.66 -13.08 0.04
N ARG A 28 3.70 -13.78 -1.09
CA ARG A 28 3.42 -13.18 -2.41
C ARG A 28 1.95 -12.81 -2.57
N VAL A 29 1.03 -13.68 -2.17
CA VAL A 29 -0.41 -13.41 -2.25
C VAL A 29 -0.79 -12.26 -1.33
N ALA A 30 -0.28 -12.24 -0.10
CA ALA A 30 -0.47 -11.14 0.83
C ALA A 30 0.10 -9.82 0.26
N ALA A 31 1.29 -9.85 -0.35
CA ALA A 31 1.90 -8.68 -0.96
C ALA A 31 1.09 -8.12 -2.15
N ILE A 32 0.53 -8.98 -3.01
CA ILE A 32 -0.31 -8.57 -4.13
C ILE A 32 -1.55 -7.84 -3.63
N LEU A 33 -2.26 -8.42 -2.65
CA LEU A 33 -3.47 -7.83 -2.09
C LEU A 33 -3.17 -6.49 -1.41
N ALA A 34 -2.11 -6.43 -0.60
CA ALA A 34 -1.71 -5.21 0.08
C ALA A 34 -1.30 -4.10 -0.90
N ARG A 35 -0.61 -4.45 -2.01
CA ARG A 35 -0.27 -3.47 -3.05
C ARG A 35 -1.52 -2.93 -3.74
N GLN A 36 -2.52 -3.77 -4.01
CA GLN A 36 -3.79 -3.33 -4.59
C GLN A 36 -4.52 -2.36 -3.67
N ALA A 37 -4.63 -2.69 -2.38
CA ALA A 37 -5.23 -1.80 -1.39
C ALA A 37 -4.50 -0.45 -1.31
N LEU A 38 -3.16 -0.47 -1.26
CA LEU A 38 -2.35 0.75 -1.26
C LEU A 38 -2.59 1.61 -2.50
N GLU A 39 -2.60 1.02 -3.69
CA GLU A 39 -2.81 1.76 -4.93
C GLU A 39 -4.18 2.44 -5.00
N GLU A 40 -5.21 1.79 -4.46
CA GLU A 40 -6.57 2.34 -4.34
C GLU A 40 -6.60 3.50 -3.33
N LEU A 41 -6.01 3.35 -2.14
CA LEU A 41 -5.90 4.43 -1.14
C LEU A 41 -5.20 5.67 -1.67
N ILE A 42 -4.12 5.51 -2.43
CA ILE A 42 -3.38 6.65 -3.00
C ILE A 42 -4.22 7.36 -4.07
N VAL A 43 -4.98 6.62 -4.86
CA VAL A 43 -5.92 7.21 -5.83
C VAL A 43 -7.02 8.00 -5.11
N GLU A 44 -7.58 7.44 -4.03
CA GLU A 44 -8.61 8.10 -3.23
C GLU A 44 -8.09 9.38 -2.55
N ARG A 45 -6.91 9.32 -1.91
CA ARG A 45 -6.28 10.51 -1.29
C ARG A 45 -6.00 11.62 -2.31
N LEU A 46 -5.45 11.28 -3.47
CA LEU A 46 -5.24 12.26 -4.55
C LEU A 46 -6.56 12.87 -5.04
N ALA A 47 -7.63 12.08 -5.10
CA ALA A 47 -8.95 12.61 -5.46
C ALA A 47 -9.50 13.56 -4.39
N GLN A 48 -9.33 13.25 -3.10
CA GLN A 48 -9.72 14.13 -1.98
C GLN A 48 -8.94 15.45 -1.99
N LEU A 49 -7.68 15.43 -2.41
CA LEU A 49 -6.83 16.61 -2.57
C LEU A 49 -7.09 17.38 -3.88
N GLY A 50 -8.07 16.97 -4.71
CA GLY A 50 -8.36 17.60 -6.00
C GLY A 50 -7.25 17.40 -7.06
N ALA A 51 -6.31 16.49 -6.81
CA ALA A 51 -5.13 16.23 -7.64
C ALA A 51 -5.22 14.88 -8.37
N GLN A 52 -6.39 14.58 -8.94
CA GLN A 52 -6.55 13.38 -9.75
C GLN A 52 -5.54 13.39 -10.90
N ALA A 53 -4.73 12.33 -10.99
CA ALA A 53 -3.69 12.18 -12.00
C ALA A 53 -3.97 10.95 -12.88
N PRO A 54 -5.00 11.00 -13.75
CA PRO A 54 -5.32 9.89 -14.64
C PRO A 54 -4.15 9.64 -15.60
N GLY A 55 -3.75 8.37 -15.75
CA GLY A 55 -2.62 7.98 -16.60
C GLY A 55 -1.23 8.15 -15.99
N ALA A 56 -1.10 8.78 -14.82
CA ALA A 56 0.17 8.84 -14.11
C ALA A 56 0.54 7.46 -13.53
N THR A 57 1.83 7.13 -13.58
CA THR A 57 2.36 5.92 -12.92
C THR A 57 2.16 6.01 -11.41
N MET A 58 2.13 4.87 -10.70
CA MET A 58 2.02 4.89 -9.24
C MET A 58 3.18 5.63 -8.57
N ARG A 59 4.40 5.53 -9.11
CA ARG A 59 5.55 6.32 -8.62
C ARG A 59 5.29 7.82 -8.77
N SER A 60 4.76 8.27 -9.90
CA SER A 60 4.41 9.69 -10.11
C SER A 60 3.32 10.16 -9.15
N LYS A 61 2.28 9.34 -8.91
CA LYS A 61 1.21 9.63 -7.95
C LYS A 61 1.74 9.80 -6.52
N LEU A 62 2.68 8.96 -6.10
CA LEU A 62 3.34 9.07 -4.78
C LEU A 62 4.17 10.35 -4.65
N VAL A 63 4.85 10.78 -5.73
CA VAL A 63 5.54 12.08 -5.76
C VAL A 63 4.55 13.24 -5.66
N CYS A 64 3.41 13.16 -6.36
CA CYS A 64 2.35 14.17 -6.23
C CYS A 64 1.80 14.24 -4.80
N LEU A 65 1.52 13.09 -4.17
CA LEU A 65 1.02 13.04 -2.80
C LEU A 65 1.98 13.74 -1.81
N ARG A 66 3.29 13.50 -1.96
CA ARG A 66 4.33 14.20 -1.18
C ARG A 66 4.28 15.71 -1.38
N GLY A 67 4.28 16.16 -2.64
CA GLY A 67 4.24 17.59 -2.97
C GLY A 67 2.98 18.33 -2.52
N LEU A 68 1.90 17.62 -2.19
CA LEU A 68 0.63 18.18 -1.72
C LEU A 68 0.52 18.28 -0.19
N GLY A 69 1.59 17.96 0.55
CA GLY A 69 1.69 18.25 1.98
C GLY A 69 1.46 17.07 2.92
N ASP A 70 1.47 15.84 2.42
CA ASP A 70 1.36 14.63 3.25
C ASP A 70 2.70 13.86 3.28
N ASP A 71 3.79 14.55 3.66
CA ASP A 71 5.17 14.05 3.53
C ASP A 71 5.39 12.70 4.24
N ALA A 72 4.94 12.58 5.49
CA ALA A 72 5.15 11.38 6.30
C ALA A 72 4.34 10.17 5.76
N ALA A 73 3.09 10.39 5.35
CA ALA A 73 2.28 9.33 4.75
C ALA A 73 2.79 8.98 3.35
N ALA A 74 3.26 9.95 2.56
CA ALA A 74 3.84 9.72 1.25
C ALA A 74 5.17 8.96 1.33
N GLU A 75 5.99 9.21 2.35
CA GLU A 75 7.20 8.42 2.63
C GLU A 75 6.84 6.98 2.99
N SER A 76 5.92 6.79 3.94
CA SER A 76 5.46 5.46 4.35
C SER A 76 4.84 4.68 3.18
N ALA A 77 4.02 5.35 2.37
CA ALA A 77 3.42 4.78 1.17
C ALA A 77 4.46 4.42 0.11
N MET A 78 5.53 5.22 -0.05
CA MET A 78 6.63 4.88 -0.96
C MET A 78 7.40 3.64 -0.51
N ILE A 79 7.72 3.54 0.77
CA ILE A 79 8.39 2.36 1.35
C ILE A 79 7.52 1.12 1.14
N ALA A 80 6.23 1.22 1.48
CA ALA A 80 5.27 0.14 1.31
C ALA A 80 5.14 -0.28 -0.16
N TRP A 81 4.94 0.67 -1.07
CA TRP A 81 4.74 0.38 -2.50
C TRP A 81 5.97 -0.30 -3.12
N ASP A 82 7.17 0.19 -2.82
CA ASP A 82 8.43 -0.35 -3.36
C ASP A 82 8.71 -1.76 -2.82
N GLY A 83 8.52 -1.98 -1.51
CA GLY A 83 8.67 -3.29 -0.88
C GLY A 83 7.65 -4.31 -1.38
N LEU A 84 6.36 -3.94 -1.43
CA LEU A 84 5.29 -4.81 -1.89
C LEU A 84 5.44 -5.14 -3.38
N SER A 85 5.87 -4.18 -4.20
CA SER A 85 6.16 -4.42 -5.61
C SER A 85 7.24 -5.47 -5.79
N ARG A 86 8.35 -5.39 -5.04
CA ARG A 86 9.37 -6.45 -5.04
C ARG A 86 8.81 -7.80 -4.61
N ALA A 87 8.09 -7.84 -3.49
CA ALA A 87 7.51 -9.08 -2.95
C ALA A 87 6.47 -9.75 -3.89
N CYS A 88 5.92 -9.01 -4.86
CA CYS A 88 5.05 -9.58 -5.89
C CYS A 88 5.80 -10.43 -6.93
N HIS A 89 7.10 -10.18 -7.12
CA HIS A 89 7.92 -10.83 -8.13
C HIS A 89 8.74 -11.98 -7.53
N LEU A 90 8.62 -13.17 -8.12
CA LEU A 90 9.50 -14.29 -7.81
C LEU A 90 10.66 -14.28 -8.81
N HIS A 91 11.84 -13.82 -8.40
CA HIS A 91 13.05 -13.98 -9.18
C HIS A 91 13.81 -15.22 -8.71
N ALA A 92 14.19 -16.10 -9.64
CA ALA A 92 14.74 -17.43 -9.34
C ALA A 92 16.04 -17.41 -8.50
N TYR A 93 16.68 -16.25 -8.33
CA TYR A 93 17.92 -16.06 -7.59
C TYR A 93 17.80 -15.02 -6.47
N GLU A 94 16.61 -14.48 -6.23
CA GLU A 94 16.39 -13.55 -5.13
C GLU A 94 15.87 -14.29 -3.89
N LEU A 95 16.25 -13.78 -2.72
CA LEU A 95 15.67 -14.22 -1.46
C LEU A 95 14.17 -13.88 -1.48
N MET A 96 13.34 -14.88 -1.19
CA MET A 96 11.90 -14.68 -1.03
C MET A 96 11.65 -13.73 0.14
N SER A 97 10.77 -12.74 -0.04
CA SER A 97 10.36 -11.89 1.06
C SER A 97 9.72 -12.72 2.18
N THR A 98 10.18 -12.51 3.41
CA THR A 98 9.67 -13.27 4.54
C THR A 98 8.25 -12.82 4.91
N PRO A 99 7.46 -13.68 5.59
CA PRO A 99 6.18 -13.26 6.11
C PRO A 99 6.27 -12.03 7.03
N GLU A 100 7.35 -11.90 7.80
CA GLU A 100 7.59 -10.75 8.69
C GLU A 100 7.81 -9.45 7.89
N GLU A 101 8.63 -9.51 6.82
CA GLU A 101 8.86 -8.37 5.94
C GLU A 101 7.56 -7.91 5.27
N VAL A 102 6.77 -8.85 4.74
CA VAL A 102 5.46 -8.53 4.16
C VAL A 102 4.50 -8.00 5.23
N GLY A 103 4.54 -8.57 6.44
CA GLY A 103 3.72 -8.13 7.57
C GLY A 103 4.00 -6.69 7.99
N TYR A 104 5.27 -6.30 8.00
CA TYR A 104 5.71 -4.92 8.24
C TYR A 104 5.16 -3.97 7.15
N LEU A 105 5.30 -4.34 5.87
CA LEU A 105 4.80 -3.53 4.76
C LEU A 105 3.28 -3.38 4.79
N ILE A 106 2.53 -4.44 5.15
CA ILE A 106 1.07 -4.35 5.36
C ILE A 106 0.75 -3.36 6.49
N GLY A 107 1.52 -3.38 7.59
CA GLY A 107 1.34 -2.44 8.69
C GLY A 107 1.53 -0.97 8.26
N LEU A 108 2.48 -0.70 7.37
CA LEU A 108 2.63 0.64 6.79
C LEU A 108 1.41 1.06 5.97
N VAL A 109 0.77 0.14 5.24
CA VAL A 109 -0.47 0.44 4.49
C VAL A 109 -1.65 0.65 5.43
N GLU A 110 -1.77 -0.13 6.50
CA GLU A 110 -2.83 0.02 7.51
C GLU A 110 -2.76 1.39 8.19
N ALA A 111 -1.56 1.89 8.49
CA ALA A 111 -1.38 3.23 9.05
C ALA A 111 -1.89 4.35 8.13
N LEU A 112 -2.03 4.10 6.81
CA LEU A 112 -2.60 5.06 5.86
C LEU A 112 -4.14 5.06 5.86
N LEU A 113 -4.79 4.14 6.57
CA LEU A 113 -6.24 4.22 6.79
C LEU A 113 -6.60 5.23 7.88
N GLU A 114 -5.65 5.56 8.74
CA GLU A 114 -5.84 6.59 9.76
C GLU A 114 -5.92 7.97 9.09
N PRO A 115 -6.86 8.84 9.50
CA PRO A 115 -6.97 10.20 8.98
C PRO A 115 -5.64 10.96 9.14
N SER A 116 -5.12 11.53 8.06
CA SER A 116 -3.98 12.45 8.15
C SER A 116 -4.47 13.80 8.67
N GLU A 117 -3.96 14.24 9.82
CA GLU A 117 -4.27 15.54 10.45
C GLU A 117 -3.90 16.76 9.58
N ALA A 118 -3.19 16.56 8.46
CA ALA A 118 -2.67 17.62 7.58
C ALA A 118 -3.76 18.44 6.85
N GLY A 119 -5.02 17.95 6.79
CA GLY A 119 -6.11 18.61 6.06
C GLY A 119 -6.73 19.84 6.74
N THR A 120 -6.41 20.14 8.01
CA THR A 120 -7.10 21.19 8.78
C THR A 120 -6.47 22.58 8.65
N SER A 121 -5.26 22.71 8.10
CA SER A 121 -4.46 23.96 8.17
C SER A 121 -4.46 24.82 6.89
N ALA A 122 -5.44 24.67 5.98
CA ALA A 122 -5.50 25.45 4.73
C ALA A 122 -6.74 26.38 4.62
N ALA A 123 -7.45 26.64 5.72
CA ALA A 123 -8.66 27.48 5.76
C ALA A 123 -8.57 28.64 6.77
N GLY A 124 -7.40 29.30 6.88
CA GLY A 124 -7.17 30.47 7.73
C GLY A 124 -6.61 31.65 6.95
#